data_AF-A0A6N7R2W7-F1
#
_entry.id   AF-A0A6N7R2W7-F1
#
_cell.length_a   1.000
_cell.length_b   1.000
_cell.length_c   1.000
_cell.angle_alpha   90.00
_cell.angle_beta   90.00
_cell.angle_gamma   90.00
#
_symmetry.space_group_name_H-M   'P 1'
#
loop_
_entity.id
_entity.type
_entity.pdbx_description
1 polymer ?
#
loop_
_entity_poly.entity_id
_entity_poly.type
_entity_poly.pdbx_seq_one_letter_code
_entity_poly.pdbx_strand_id
1 'polypeptide(L)'
;MKIGRNDPCPCGSGKKYKKCCIDREIVDFKPQKTKESWTPEKVDKMTTDSIFAKLRELGIDRDEQSFAKEIKAQKSGDELSSKWEASSNVVESNSDIDFIYPAIAVLAKRIAPDHILVSDLNEMMQDGYDLIEAQQDEQASDLWWKLWRSILKWLVPRQVESIEQLDRLTSTDMMQSFFNWVQDFEMLLENTSQDNSRYIEMRYQLATEFRKHFPQSNSLTMMNMGTAAAESLFLIDKMEEANQLFEQLVLEDYEIFDKVWIYIRWGDLYTKWFGNNYFDHERARTLYEKALELADDNSKRDVEMRIKDLEEGQ
;
A
#
# COMPACT_ATOMS: atom_id res chain seq x y z
N MET A 1 -4.47 14.08 36.96
CA MET A 1 -4.80 14.00 35.52
C MET A 1 -6.22 13.45 35.42
N LYS A 2 -7.15 14.11 34.72
CA LYS A 2 -8.50 13.57 34.48
C LYS A 2 -8.49 12.90 33.11
N ILE A 3 -8.73 11.59 33.05
CA ILE A 3 -8.78 10.83 31.80
C ILE A 3 -10.09 11.16 31.07
N GLY A 4 -9.99 11.54 29.79
CA GLY A 4 -11.12 11.81 28.92
C GLY A 4 -11.86 10.52 28.52
N ARG A 5 -13.18 10.59 28.34
CA ARG A 5 -14.02 9.42 28.02
C ARG A 5 -13.58 8.66 26.75
N ASN A 6 -12.94 9.33 25.81
CA ASN A 6 -12.48 8.74 24.55
C ASN A 6 -11.00 8.32 24.56
N ASP A 7 -10.26 8.65 25.62
CA ASP A 7 -8.83 8.35 25.72
C ASP A 7 -8.59 6.84 25.81
N PRO A 8 -7.40 6.34 25.43
CA PRO A 8 -7.00 4.96 25.69
C PRO A 8 -7.17 4.60 27.17
N CYS A 9 -7.76 3.44 27.44
CA CYS A 9 -8.05 3.03 28.81
C CYS A 9 -6.74 2.76 29.58
N PRO A 10 -6.57 3.32 30.79
CA PRO A 10 -5.33 3.20 31.57
C PRO A 10 -5.00 1.77 32.03
N CYS A 11 -5.92 0.81 31.87
CA CYS A 11 -5.67 -0.59 32.21
C CYS A 11 -4.86 -1.35 31.14
N GLY A 12 -4.44 -0.69 30.05
CA GLY A 12 -3.64 -1.31 28.99
C GLY A 12 -4.44 -2.21 28.04
N SER A 13 -5.77 -2.17 28.09
CA SER A 13 -6.62 -3.01 27.24
C SER A 13 -6.70 -2.58 25.77
N GLY A 14 -6.12 -1.45 25.40
CA GLY A 14 -6.22 -0.84 24.06
C GLY A 14 -7.60 -0.24 23.71
N LYS A 15 -8.62 -0.41 24.57
CA LYS A 15 -9.98 0.14 24.33
C LYS A 15 -10.10 1.59 24.79
N LYS A 16 -11.03 2.37 24.20
CA LYS A 16 -11.41 3.70 24.71
C LYS A 16 -11.96 3.59 26.14
N TYR A 17 -11.64 4.55 27.02
CA TYR A 17 -11.98 4.52 28.44
C TYR A 17 -13.49 4.28 28.68
N LYS A 18 -14.35 4.94 27.90
CA LYS A 18 -15.81 4.76 27.95
C LYS A 18 -16.33 3.37 27.59
N LYS A 19 -15.53 2.55 26.90
CA LYS A 19 -15.88 1.18 26.49
C LYS A 19 -15.16 0.12 27.33
N CYS A 20 -14.50 0.53 28.41
CA CYS A 20 -13.67 -0.37 29.20
C CYS A 20 -13.85 -0.18 30.71
N CYS A 21 -13.22 0.82 31.32
CA CYS A 21 -13.17 0.98 32.77
C CYS A 21 -14.07 2.11 33.30
N ILE A 22 -14.85 2.78 32.46
CA ILE A 22 -15.70 3.91 32.91
C ILE A 22 -16.83 3.47 33.87
N ASP A 23 -17.34 2.25 33.70
CA ASP A 23 -18.45 1.69 34.47
C ASP A 23 -18.02 0.53 35.40
N ARG A 24 -16.71 0.27 35.51
CA ARG A 24 -16.18 -0.75 36.42
C ARG A 24 -15.76 -0.07 37.72
N GLU A 25 -16.26 -0.58 38.85
CA GLU A 25 -15.82 -0.13 40.18
C GLU A 25 -14.28 -0.12 40.24
N ILE A 26 -13.73 1.03 40.63
CA ILE A 26 -12.31 1.32 40.58
C ILE A 26 -11.61 0.45 41.63
N VAL A 27 -11.13 -0.72 41.21
CA VAL A 27 -10.05 -1.41 41.91
C VAL A 27 -8.80 -0.57 41.63
N ASP A 28 -8.19 -0.06 42.70
CA ASP A 28 -7.06 0.87 42.69
C ASP A 28 -5.84 0.20 42.01
N PHE A 29 -5.80 0.25 40.68
CA PHE A 29 -4.74 -0.33 39.87
C PHE A 29 -3.55 0.61 39.97
N LYS A 30 -2.62 0.29 40.87
CA LYS A 30 -1.30 0.92 40.86
C LYS A 30 -0.64 0.53 39.53
N PRO A 31 -0.35 1.47 38.62
CA PRO A 31 0.38 1.14 37.41
C PRO A 31 1.75 0.63 37.84
N GLN A 32 2.00 -0.67 37.63
CA GLN A 32 3.36 -1.17 37.64
C GLN A 32 4.09 -0.38 36.55
N LYS A 33 5.25 0.21 36.88
CA LYS A 33 6.16 0.76 35.89
C LYS A 33 6.48 -0.36 34.90
N THR A 34 5.82 -0.38 33.76
CA THR A 34 6.14 -1.29 32.67
C THR A 34 7.55 -0.94 32.25
N LYS A 35 8.47 -1.89 32.39
CA LYS A 35 9.81 -1.81 31.82
C LYS A 35 9.63 -1.43 30.35
N GLU A 36 10.33 -0.39 29.90
CA GLU A 36 10.23 0.06 28.51
C GLU A 36 10.57 -1.11 27.56
N SER A 37 9.65 -1.44 26.66
CA SER A 37 9.85 -2.51 25.67
C SER A 37 10.92 -2.10 24.63
N TRP A 38 11.59 -3.09 24.06
CA TRP A 38 12.51 -2.92 22.94
C TRP A 38 11.75 -2.64 21.65
N THR A 39 12.26 -1.70 20.86
CA THR A 39 11.71 -1.35 19.54
C THR A 39 12.84 -1.29 18.51
N PRO A 40 12.56 -1.48 17.21
CA PRO A 40 13.58 -1.37 16.17
C PRO A 40 14.37 -0.06 16.25
N GLU A 41 13.73 1.08 16.56
CA GLU A 41 14.40 2.38 16.67
C GLU A 41 15.36 2.47 17.85
N LYS A 42 15.08 1.75 18.95
CA LYS A 42 16.01 1.66 20.10
C LYS A 42 17.20 0.79 19.75
N VAL A 43 16.96 -0.33 19.08
CA VAL A 43 18.02 -1.25 18.65
C VAL A 43 18.87 -0.61 17.55
N ASP A 44 18.30 0.21 16.67
CA ASP A 44 19.05 0.87 15.60
C ASP A 44 20.09 1.87 16.12
N LYS A 45 19.93 2.35 17.37
CA LYS A 45 20.96 3.18 18.04
C LYS A 45 22.15 2.38 18.54
N MET A 46 22.08 1.04 18.54
CA MET A 46 23.18 0.15 18.94
C MET A 46 24.10 -0.15 17.74
N THR A 47 25.37 -0.42 18.02
CA THR A 47 26.29 -0.96 17.00
C THR A 47 25.92 -2.42 16.68
N THR A 48 26.27 -2.88 15.48
CA THR A 48 26.04 -4.27 15.06
C THR A 48 26.65 -5.28 16.05
N ASP A 49 27.88 -5.04 16.51
CA ASP A 49 28.53 -5.88 17.52
C ASP A 49 27.78 -5.91 18.85
N SER A 50 27.24 -4.78 19.30
CA SER A 50 26.44 -4.70 20.53
C SER A 50 25.13 -5.49 20.41
N ILE A 51 24.52 -5.52 19.23
CA ILE A 51 23.30 -6.30 18.99
C ILE A 51 23.61 -7.79 19.09
N PHE A 52 24.67 -8.27 18.41
CA PHE A 52 25.09 -9.68 18.51
C PHE A 52 25.54 -10.08 19.92
N ALA A 53 26.24 -9.20 20.64
CA ALA A 53 26.61 -9.45 22.03
C ALA A 53 25.37 -9.68 22.90
N LYS A 54 24.33 -8.86 22.73
CA LYS A 54 23.08 -9.00 23.47
C LYS A 54 22.27 -10.23 23.05
N LEU A 55 22.24 -10.57 21.76
CA LEU A 55 21.66 -11.84 21.29
C LEU A 55 22.38 -13.05 21.94
N ARG A 56 23.72 -13.00 22.07
CA ARG A 56 24.50 -14.05 22.74
C ARG A 56 24.14 -14.19 24.22
N GLU A 57 23.88 -13.08 24.93
CA GLU A 57 23.38 -13.11 26.32
C GLU A 57 22.01 -13.80 26.44
N LEU A 58 21.19 -13.74 25.39
CA LEU A 58 19.91 -14.45 25.27
C LEU A 58 20.06 -15.90 24.79
N GLY A 59 21.30 -16.39 24.61
CA GLY A 59 21.58 -17.75 24.14
C GLY A 59 21.55 -17.92 22.62
N ILE A 60 21.54 -16.82 21.87
CA ILE A 60 21.56 -16.81 20.39
C ILE A 60 22.97 -16.43 19.94
N ASP A 61 23.84 -17.42 19.79
CA ASP A 61 25.21 -17.21 19.30
C ASP A 61 25.24 -17.25 17.77
N ARG A 62 25.26 -16.05 17.16
CA ARG A 62 25.35 -15.84 15.71
C ARG A 62 26.36 -14.75 15.40
N ASP A 63 26.95 -14.86 14.22
CA ASP A 63 27.79 -13.85 13.60
C ASP A 63 27.10 -13.29 12.34
N GLU A 64 27.71 -12.29 11.70
CA GLU A 64 27.13 -11.68 10.51
C GLU A 64 26.91 -12.69 9.37
N GLN A 65 27.84 -13.63 9.16
CA GLN A 65 27.75 -14.59 8.05
C GLN A 65 26.63 -15.60 8.27
N SER A 66 26.53 -16.17 9.47
CA SER A 66 25.46 -17.10 9.84
C SER A 66 24.10 -16.40 9.84
N PHE A 67 24.02 -15.17 10.37
CA PHE A 67 22.81 -14.37 10.30
C PHE A 67 22.37 -14.11 8.85
N ALA A 68 23.27 -13.63 7.99
CA ALA A 68 22.97 -13.37 6.58
C ALA A 68 22.42 -14.60 5.86
N LYS A 69 22.98 -15.78 6.15
CA LYS A 69 22.52 -17.04 5.59
C LYS A 69 21.13 -17.42 6.10
N GLU A 70 20.86 -17.24 7.39
CA GLU A 70 19.57 -17.60 7.99
C GLU A 70 18.44 -16.68 7.55
N ILE A 71 18.65 -15.35 7.56
CA ILE A 71 17.60 -14.39 7.19
C ILE A 71 17.23 -14.50 5.71
N LYS A 72 18.20 -14.74 4.82
CA LYS A 72 17.95 -14.99 3.38
C LYS A 72 17.15 -16.25 3.12
N ALA A 73 17.08 -17.17 4.09
CA ALA A 73 16.27 -18.39 4.01
C ALA A 73 14.87 -18.23 4.61
N GLN A 74 14.55 -17.09 5.25
CA GLN A 74 13.24 -16.81 5.83
C GLN A 74 12.44 -15.82 4.96
N LYS A 75 11.11 -15.86 5.10
CA LYS A 75 10.21 -14.91 4.43
C LYS A 75 10.01 -13.64 5.25
N SER A 76 10.09 -13.73 6.57
CA SER A 76 9.93 -12.62 7.51
C SER A 76 10.94 -12.68 8.66
N GLY A 77 11.10 -11.56 9.36
CA GLY A 77 11.86 -11.51 10.60
C GLY A 77 11.21 -12.33 11.72
N ASP A 78 9.88 -12.42 11.73
CA ASP A 78 9.09 -13.17 12.72
C ASP A 78 9.34 -14.68 12.68
N GLU A 79 9.47 -15.24 11.47
CA GLU A 79 9.85 -16.65 11.29
C GLU A 79 11.22 -16.94 11.92
N LEU A 80 12.18 -16.03 11.73
CA LEU A 80 13.51 -16.18 12.31
C LEU A 80 13.49 -15.98 13.84
N SER A 81 12.74 -14.99 14.33
CA SER A 81 12.57 -14.72 15.77
C SER A 81 11.99 -15.94 16.47
N SER A 82 10.87 -16.46 15.96
CA SER A 82 10.19 -17.65 16.50
C SER A 82 11.12 -18.87 16.53
N LYS A 83 11.92 -19.06 15.46
CA LYS A 83 12.89 -20.15 15.39
C LYS A 83 13.99 -19.99 16.43
N TRP A 84 14.52 -18.77 16.60
CA TRP A 84 15.54 -18.49 17.60
C TRP A 84 15.01 -18.70 19.01
N GLU A 85 13.85 -18.14 19.33
CA GLU A 85 13.14 -18.30 20.61
C GLU A 85 12.89 -19.77 20.95
N ALA A 86 12.46 -20.58 19.98
CA ALA A 86 12.21 -22.01 20.18
C ALA A 86 13.50 -22.83 20.38
N SER A 87 14.62 -22.39 19.79
CA SER A 87 15.90 -23.12 19.82
C SER A 87 16.83 -22.72 20.97
N SER A 88 16.62 -21.52 21.52
CA SER A 88 17.38 -21.04 22.66
C SER A 88 16.70 -21.54 23.95
N ASN A 89 17.49 -21.94 24.94
CA ASN A 89 17.00 -22.15 26.31
C ASN A 89 16.67 -20.78 26.93
N VAL A 90 15.82 -19.99 26.27
CA VAL A 90 15.40 -18.67 26.71
C VAL A 90 14.67 -18.88 28.02
N VAL A 91 15.36 -18.53 29.11
CA VAL A 91 14.79 -18.66 30.44
C VAL A 91 13.54 -17.78 30.46
N GLU A 92 12.37 -18.36 30.77
CA GLU A 92 11.06 -17.70 30.91
C GLU A 92 11.06 -16.46 31.84
N SER A 93 12.18 -16.17 32.52
CA SER A 93 12.37 -15.03 33.42
C SER A 93 13.18 -13.87 32.85
N ASN A 94 13.75 -13.96 31.64
CA ASN A 94 14.54 -12.86 31.08
C ASN A 94 13.62 -11.81 30.44
N SER A 95 13.60 -10.61 31.00
CA SER A 95 12.71 -9.49 30.61
C SER A 95 12.97 -8.89 29.23
N ASP A 96 13.89 -9.46 28.46
CA ASP A 96 14.45 -8.87 27.23
C ASP A 96 14.19 -9.77 26.01
N ILE A 97 13.25 -10.73 26.10
CA ILE A 97 12.82 -11.57 24.97
C ILE A 97 12.29 -10.72 23.82
N ASP A 98 11.63 -9.60 24.13
CA ASP A 98 11.14 -8.62 23.17
C ASP A 98 12.26 -7.89 22.41
N PHE A 99 13.54 -8.12 22.72
CA PHE A 99 14.68 -7.63 21.96
C PHE A 99 14.93 -8.40 20.65
N ILE A 100 14.55 -9.68 20.58
CA ILE A 100 14.99 -10.60 19.50
C ILE A 100 14.48 -10.11 18.14
N TYR A 101 13.17 -9.85 18.03
CA TYR A 101 12.59 -9.38 16.78
C TYR A 101 13.14 -8.01 16.33
N PRO A 102 13.16 -6.96 17.19
CA PRO A 102 13.81 -5.69 16.86
C PRO A 102 15.28 -5.84 16.42
N ALA A 103 16.04 -6.73 17.05
CA ALA A 103 17.41 -7.03 16.66
C ALA A 103 17.50 -7.63 15.26
N ILE A 104 16.65 -8.62 14.94
CA ILE A 104 16.58 -9.22 13.60
C ILE A 104 16.24 -8.16 12.54
N ALA A 105 15.24 -7.31 12.80
CA ALA A 105 14.83 -6.26 11.88
C ALA A 105 15.99 -5.30 11.55
N VAL A 106 16.70 -4.81 12.57
CA VAL A 106 17.84 -3.90 12.39
C VAL A 106 19.02 -4.61 11.71
N LEU A 107 19.35 -5.83 12.11
CA LEU A 107 20.45 -6.59 11.51
C LEU A 107 20.16 -6.94 10.05
N ALA A 108 18.91 -7.26 9.69
CA ALA A 108 18.52 -7.52 8.31
C ALA A 108 18.79 -6.30 7.41
N LYS A 109 18.34 -5.12 7.84
CA LYS A 109 18.60 -3.84 7.14
C LYS A 109 20.11 -3.57 6.95
N ARG A 110 20.96 -3.98 7.89
CA ARG A 110 22.42 -3.73 7.85
C ARG A 110 23.22 -4.78 7.06
N ILE A 111 22.91 -6.06 7.24
CA ILE A 111 23.74 -7.19 6.79
C ILE A 111 23.20 -7.81 5.49
N ALA A 112 21.90 -7.73 5.26
CA ALA A 112 21.25 -8.24 4.07
C ALA A 112 20.30 -7.20 3.44
N PRO A 113 20.78 -5.99 3.10
CA PRO A 113 19.93 -4.91 2.58
C PRO A 113 19.23 -5.25 1.25
N ASP A 114 19.76 -6.22 0.49
CA ASP A 114 19.15 -6.70 -0.74
C ASP A 114 18.03 -7.74 -0.49
N HIS A 115 17.90 -8.23 0.74
CA HIS A 115 16.83 -9.14 1.16
C HIS A 115 15.72 -8.35 1.82
N ILE A 116 14.67 -8.08 1.05
CA ILE A 116 13.52 -7.31 1.51
C ILE A 116 12.64 -8.18 2.41
N LEU A 117 12.40 -7.75 3.65
CA LEU A 117 11.46 -8.41 4.55
C LEU A 117 10.05 -7.86 4.34
N VAL A 118 9.03 -8.71 4.52
CA VAL A 118 7.62 -8.28 4.43
C VAL A 118 7.29 -7.23 5.49
N SER A 119 7.91 -7.30 6.68
CA SER A 119 7.78 -6.29 7.73
C SER A 119 8.24 -4.90 7.29
N ASP A 120 9.30 -4.80 6.47
CA ASP A 120 9.79 -3.52 5.95
C ASP A 120 8.78 -2.94 4.93
N LEU A 121 8.16 -3.80 4.12
CA LEU A 121 7.09 -3.38 3.21
C LEU A 121 5.88 -2.87 3.99
N ASN A 122 5.51 -3.55 5.08
CA ASN A 122 4.43 -3.14 5.96
C ASN A 122 4.70 -1.78 6.62
N GLU A 123 5.91 -1.58 7.16
CA GLU A 123 6.33 -0.31 7.78
C GLU A 123 6.21 0.86 6.79
N MET A 124 6.79 0.72 5.59
CA MET A 124 6.69 1.75 4.55
C MET A 124 5.24 2.03 4.12
N MET A 125 4.38 1.01 4.14
CA MET A 125 2.97 1.16 3.80
C MET A 125 2.24 1.99 4.85
N GLN A 126 2.42 1.66 6.13
CA GLN A 126 1.80 2.39 7.25
C GLN A 126 2.32 3.83 7.33
N ASP A 127 3.63 4.04 7.20
CA ASP A 127 4.24 5.37 7.19
C ASP A 127 3.64 6.26 6.10
N GLY A 128 3.33 5.70 4.92
CA GLY A 128 2.68 6.47 3.85
C GLY A 128 1.23 6.83 4.18
N TYR A 129 0.47 5.96 4.85
CA TYR A 129 -0.86 6.33 5.35
C TYR A 129 -0.77 7.42 6.43
N ASP A 130 0.19 7.34 7.35
CA ASP A 130 0.44 8.38 8.37
C ASP A 130 0.77 9.74 7.71
N LEU A 131 1.55 9.73 6.63
CA LEU A 131 1.85 10.94 5.84
C LEU A 131 0.59 11.53 5.18
N ILE A 132 -0.30 10.69 4.64
CA ILE A 132 -1.59 11.14 4.05
C ILE A 132 -2.49 11.75 5.14
N GLU A 133 -2.59 11.11 6.30
CA GLU A 133 -3.35 11.67 7.44
C GLU A 133 -2.77 13.04 7.88
N ALA A 134 -1.45 13.20 7.77
CA ALA A 134 -0.75 14.46 8.03
C ALA A 134 -0.83 15.48 6.87
N GLN A 135 -1.56 15.17 5.78
CA GLN A 135 -1.67 15.99 4.55
C GLN A 135 -0.31 16.25 3.87
N GLN A 136 0.57 15.25 3.88
CA GLN A 136 1.90 15.28 3.27
C GLN A 136 1.95 14.42 2.00
N ASP A 137 1.00 14.63 1.09
CA ASP A 137 0.72 13.78 -0.07
C ASP A 137 1.93 13.59 -1.01
N GLU A 138 2.76 14.62 -1.21
CA GLU A 138 3.98 14.49 -2.01
C GLU A 138 5.00 13.53 -1.38
N GLN A 139 5.16 13.61 -0.05
CA GLN A 139 6.07 12.73 0.69
C GLN A 139 5.52 11.30 0.74
N ALA A 140 4.20 11.16 0.93
CA ALA A 140 3.51 9.88 0.87
C ALA A 140 3.70 9.23 -0.52
N SER A 141 3.52 10.00 -1.59
CA SER A 141 3.72 9.55 -2.98
C SER A 141 5.15 9.07 -3.23
N ASP A 142 6.14 9.86 -2.80
CA ASP A 142 7.56 9.51 -2.95
C ASP A 142 7.94 8.26 -2.11
N LEU A 143 7.32 8.07 -0.93
CA LEU A 143 7.52 6.89 -0.09
C LEU A 143 6.84 5.64 -0.67
N TRP A 144 5.56 5.74 -1.04
CA TRP A 144 4.82 4.63 -1.65
C TRP A 144 5.37 4.24 -3.02
N TRP A 145 6.01 5.16 -3.73
CA TRP A 145 6.80 4.82 -4.92
C TRP A 145 8.00 3.93 -4.59
N LYS A 146 8.74 4.26 -3.53
CA LYS A 146 9.83 3.39 -3.04
C LYS A 146 9.28 2.05 -2.60
N LEU A 147 8.12 2.02 -1.93
CA LEU A 147 7.45 0.77 -1.54
C LEU A 147 7.13 -0.07 -2.77
N TRP A 148 6.53 0.51 -3.81
CA TRP A 148 6.26 -0.19 -5.07
C TRP A 148 7.53 -0.76 -5.71
N ARG A 149 8.63 0.00 -5.75
CA ARG A 149 9.93 -0.51 -6.23
C ARG A 149 10.43 -1.70 -5.39
N SER A 150 10.25 -1.64 -4.07
CA SER A 150 10.64 -2.72 -3.16
C SER A 150 9.76 -3.96 -3.34
N ILE A 151 8.46 -3.80 -3.55
CA ILE A 151 7.54 -4.90 -3.87
C ILE A 151 8.00 -5.60 -5.14
N LEU A 152 8.25 -4.87 -6.24
CA LEU A 152 8.69 -5.48 -7.50
C LEU A 152 10.00 -6.26 -7.35
N LYS A 153 10.97 -5.74 -6.58
CA LYS A 153 12.21 -6.47 -6.25
C LYS A 153 11.93 -7.74 -5.45
N TRP A 154 11.04 -7.65 -4.46
CA TRP A 154 10.64 -8.80 -3.64
C TRP A 154 9.93 -9.87 -4.47
N LEU A 155 9.22 -9.48 -5.53
CA LEU A 155 8.55 -10.42 -6.44
C LEU A 155 9.52 -11.18 -7.36
N VAL A 156 10.70 -10.65 -7.70
CA VAL A 156 11.64 -11.27 -8.67
C VAL A 156 11.86 -12.78 -8.46
N PRO A 157 12.18 -13.28 -7.24
CA PRO A 157 12.39 -14.71 -7.02
C PRO A 157 11.08 -15.52 -6.88
N ARG A 158 9.90 -14.91 -7.04
CA ARG A 158 8.60 -15.50 -6.72
C ARG A 158 7.68 -15.50 -7.95
N GLN A 159 6.94 -16.59 -8.14
CA GLN A 159 5.91 -16.68 -9.18
C GLN A 159 4.57 -16.22 -8.59
N VAL A 160 4.34 -14.91 -8.62
CA VAL A 160 3.09 -14.27 -8.20
C VAL A 160 2.49 -13.58 -9.41
N GLU A 161 1.27 -13.97 -9.78
CA GLU A 161 0.62 -13.49 -11.01
C GLU A 161 -0.63 -12.65 -10.73
N SER A 162 -1.03 -12.52 -9.47
CA SER A 162 -2.16 -11.68 -9.06
C SER A 162 -1.88 -10.96 -7.73
N ILE A 163 -2.47 -9.78 -7.55
CA ILE A 163 -2.31 -9.02 -6.31
C ILE A 163 -2.97 -9.73 -5.11
N GLU A 164 -4.03 -10.51 -5.36
CA GLU A 164 -4.69 -11.33 -4.34
C GLU A 164 -3.82 -12.50 -3.90
N GLN A 165 -3.00 -13.05 -4.81
CA GLN A 165 -1.98 -14.03 -4.44
C GLN A 165 -0.90 -13.40 -3.57
N LEU A 166 -0.47 -12.18 -3.88
CA LEU A 166 0.47 -11.43 -3.02
C LEU A 166 -0.11 -11.22 -1.62
N ASP A 167 -1.37 -10.78 -1.52
CA ASP A 167 -2.06 -10.60 -0.24
C ASP A 167 -2.11 -11.91 0.56
N ARG A 168 -2.50 -13.03 -0.06
CA ARG A 168 -2.51 -14.32 0.64
C ARG A 168 -1.13 -14.72 1.17
N LEU A 169 -0.08 -14.47 0.39
CA LEU A 169 1.30 -14.83 0.75
C LEU A 169 1.87 -13.99 1.90
N THR A 170 1.31 -12.81 2.14
CA THR A 170 1.84 -11.81 3.09
C THR A 170 0.87 -11.48 4.23
N SER A 171 -0.34 -12.05 4.20
CA SER A 171 -1.45 -11.77 5.11
C SER A 171 -1.16 -11.87 6.62
N THR A 172 -0.14 -12.62 7.03
CA THR A 172 0.24 -12.73 8.45
C THR A 172 1.05 -11.54 8.95
N ASP A 173 1.73 -10.84 8.05
CA ASP A 173 2.75 -9.84 8.36
C ASP A 173 2.30 -8.41 7.95
N MET A 174 1.29 -8.31 7.09
CA MET A 174 0.75 -7.05 6.58
C MET A 174 -0.48 -6.59 7.36
N MET A 175 -0.53 -5.31 7.73
CA MET A 175 -1.69 -4.68 8.38
C MET A 175 -2.77 -4.26 7.37
N GLN A 176 -2.36 -4.01 6.13
CA GLN A 176 -3.22 -3.56 5.04
C GLN A 176 -3.09 -4.50 3.85
N SER A 177 -4.13 -4.55 3.03
CA SER A 177 -4.13 -5.32 1.78
C SER A 177 -3.43 -4.54 0.68
N PHE A 178 -2.53 -5.19 -0.07
CA PHE A 178 -1.93 -4.65 -1.28
C PHE A 178 -2.98 -4.37 -2.36
N PHE A 179 -4.05 -5.16 -2.44
CA PHE A 179 -5.18 -4.90 -3.35
C PHE A 179 -5.83 -3.53 -3.08
N ASN A 180 -6.06 -3.17 -1.82
CA ASN A 180 -6.59 -1.84 -1.47
C ASN A 180 -5.52 -0.75 -1.66
N TRP A 181 -4.33 -0.98 -1.10
CA TRP A 181 -3.25 0.00 -1.10
C TRP A 181 -2.83 0.44 -2.50
N VAL A 182 -2.78 -0.47 -3.49
CA VAL A 182 -2.35 -0.08 -4.84
C VAL A 182 -3.33 0.86 -5.53
N GLN A 183 -4.63 0.75 -5.20
CA GLN A 183 -5.67 1.65 -5.69
C GLN A 183 -5.60 3.00 -4.95
N ASP A 184 -5.38 2.99 -3.63
CA ASP A 184 -5.14 4.21 -2.85
C ASP A 184 -3.90 4.96 -3.36
N PHE A 185 -2.84 4.22 -3.72
CA PHE A 185 -1.62 4.82 -4.25
C PHE A 185 -1.83 5.42 -5.64
N GLU A 186 -2.54 4.74 -6.52
CA GLU A 186 -2.89 5.27 -7.84
C GLU A 186 -3.70 6.56 -7.72
N MET A 187 -4.72 6.58 -6.84
CA MET A 187 -5.53 7.77 -6.55
C MET A 187 -4.71 8.90 -5.92
N LEU A 188 -3.79 8.57 -5.01
CA LEU A 188 -2.87 9.57 -4.42
C LEU A 188 -2.04 10.24 -5.51
N LEU A 189 -1.49 9.47 -6.46
CA LEU A 189 -0.71 10.01 -7.57
C LEU A 189 -1.56 10.88 -8.50
N GLU A 190 -2.80 10.49 -8.76
CA GLU A 190 -3.76 11.33 -9.50
C GLU A 190 -4.00 12.66 -8.77
N ASN A 191 -4.29 12.63 -7.47
CA ASN A 191 -4.54 13.85 -6.68
C ASN A 191 -3.32 14.76 -6.62
N THR A 192 -2.12 14.20 -6.50
CA THR A 192 -0.86 14.97 -6.40
C THR A 192 -0.38 15.48 -7.76
N SER A 193 -0.96 14.98 -8.85
CA SER A 193 -0.52 15.31 -10.21
C SER A 193 -0.80 16.75 -10.66
N GLN A 194 -1.77 17.42 -10.03
CA GLN A 194 -2.19 18.78 -10.41
C GLN A 194 -1.03 19.79 -10.34
N ASP A 195 -0.12 19.60 -9.37
CA ASP A 195 0.98 20.52 -9.11
C ASP A 195 2.31 20.08 -9.75
N ASN A 196 2.45 18.80 -10.12
CA ASN A 196 3.73 18.26 -10.56
C ASN A 196 3.59 17.05 -11.51
N SER A 197 3.99 17.24 -12.76
CA SER A 197 3.89 16.23 -13.82
C SER A 197 4.70 14.96 -13.57
N ARG A 198 5.67 14.98 -12.63
CA ARG A 198 6.38 13.77 -12.20
C ARG A 198 5.45 12.68 -11.71
N TYR A 199 4.35 13.06 -11.05
CA TYR A 199 3.40 12.11 -10.48
C TYR A 199 2.48 11.49 -11.53
N ILE A 200 2.23 12.20 -12.64
CA ILE A 200 1.52 11.64 -13.80
C ILE A 200 2.35 10.50 -14.42
N GLU A 201 3.65 10.73 -14.61
CA GLU A 201 4.56 9.71 -15.13
C GLU A 201 4.69 8.52 -14.16
N MET A 202 4.74 8.78 -12.84
CA MET A 202 4.72 7.72 -11.83
C MET A 202 3.43 6.91 -11.86
N ARG A 203 2.27 7.56 -12.04
CA ARG A 203 0.96 6.90 -12.18
C ARG A 203 0.92 6.02 -13.41
N TYR A 204 1.39 6.52 -14.56
CA TYR A 204 1.52 5.74 -15.78
C TYR A 204 2.38 4.49 -15.58
N GLN A 205 3.55 4.65 -14.96
CA GLN A 205 4.47 3.54 -14.70
C GLN A 205 3.89 2.52 -13.70
N LEU A 206 3.30 2.98 -12.58
CA LEU A 206 2.63 2.13 -11.61
C LEU A 206 1.57 1.26 -12.30
N ALA A 207 0.68 1.89 -13.04
CA ALA A 207 -0.44 1.23 -13.70
C ALA A 207 0.00 0.20 -14.75
N THR A 208 0.97 0.56 -15.60
CA THR A 208 1.48 -0.33 -16.65
C THR A 208 2.27 -1.51 -16.07
N GLU A 209 3.10 -1.27 -15.07
CA GLU A 209 3.84 -2.33 -14.39
C GLU A 209 2.92 -3.24 -13.58
N PHE A 210 1.90 -2.69 -12.92
CA PHE A 210 0.90 -3.48 -12.20
C PHE A 210 0.25 -4.49 -13.14
N ARG A 211 -0.27 -4.04 -14.29
CA ARG A 211 -0.91 -4.93 -15.26
C ARG A 211 0.04 -6.00 -15.81
N LYS A 212 1.31 -5.63 -15.99
CA LYS A 212 2.36 -6.55 -16.46
C LYS A 212 2.71 -7.61 -15.42
N HIS A 213 2.84 -7.22 -14.16
CA HIS A 213 3.28 -8.12 -13.09
C HIS A 213 2.14 -8.95 -12.51
N PHE A 214 0.90 -8.46 -12.57
CA PHE A 214 -0.25 -9.11 -11.98
C PHE A 214 -1.39 -9.36 -12.98
N PRO A 215 -1.13 -10.03 -14.13
CA PRO A 215 -2.09 -10.18 -15.22
C PRO A 215 -3.34 -11.00 -14.85
N GLN A 216 -3.32 -11.74 -13.74
CA GLN A 216 -4.42 -12.56 -13.25
C GLN A 216 -5.18 -11.93 -12.08
N SER A 217 -4.98 -10.63 -11.83
CA SER A 217 -5.75 -9.90 -10.82
C SER A 217 -7.19 -9.68 -11.23
N ASN A 218 -8.02 -9.31 -10.25
CA ASN A 218 -9.41 -8.92 -10.47
C ASN A 218 -9.59 -7.98 -11.70
N SER A 219 -10.58 -8.31 -12.52
CA SER A 219 -10.88 -7.64 -13.80
C SER A 219 -11.10 -6.14 -13.64
N LEU A 220 -11.87 -5.71 -12.65
CA LEU A 220 -12.13 -4.29 -12.38
C LEU A 220 -10.85 -3.53 -12.03
N THR A 221 -9.94 -4.14 -11.24
CA THR A 221 -8.64 -3.51 -10.91
C THR A 221 -7.74 -3.42 -12.14
N MET A 222 -7.71 -4.47 -12.96
CA MET A 222 -6.95 -4.48 -14.22
C MET A 222 -7.45 -3.42 -15.20
N MET A 223 -8.77 -3.26 -15.30
CA MET A 223 -9.41 -2.22 -16.09
C MET A 223 -9.06 -0.83 -15.55
N ASN A 224 -9.24 -0.59 -14.25
CA ASN A 224 -8.95 0.70 -13.61
C ASN A 224 -7.49 1.13 -13.82
N MET A 225 -6.55 0.21 -13.63
CA MET A 225 -5.13 0.47 -13.92
C MET A 225 -4.90 0.75 -15.40
N GLY A 226 -5.55 0.01 -16.29
CA GLY A 226 -5.48 0.26 -17.73
C GLY A 226 -5.93 1.68 -18.09
N THR A 227 -7.09 2.08 -17.58
CA THR A 227 -7.63 3.42 -17.77
C THR A 227 -6.74 4.49 -17.15
N ALA A 228 -6.22 4.27 -15.94
CA ALA A 228 -5.28 5.19 -15.30
C ALA A 228 -4.01 5.41 -16.14
N ALA A 229 -3.47 4.37 -16.76
CA ALA A 229 -2.35 4.50 -17.69
C ALA A 229 -2.71 5.33 -18.93
N ALA A 230 -3.90 5.11 -19.52
CA ALA A 230 -4.35 5.84 -20.69
C ALA A 230 -4.61 7.34 -20.41
N GLU A 231 -5.26 7.65 -19.29
CA GLU A 231 -5.44 9.03 -18.82
C GLU A 231 -4.11 9.71 -18.53
N SER A 232 -3.16 8.99 -17.92
CA SER A 232 -1.84 9.54 -17.62
C SER A 232 -1.08 9.89 -18.89
N LEU A 233 -1.16 9.06 -19.95
CA LEU A 233 -0.61 9.39 -21.27
C LEU A 233 -1.25 10.65 -21.85
N PHE A 234 -2.57 10.79 -21.70
CA PHE A 234 -3.30 11.97 -22.18
C PHE A 234 -2.82 13.24 -21.48
N LEU A 235 -2.63 13.17 -20.15
CA LEU A 235 -2.18 14.29 -19.32
C LEU A 235 -0.73 14.71 -19.56
N ILE A 236 0.11 13.86 -20.18
CA ILE A 236 1.48 14.21 -20.62
C ILE A 236 1.56 14.49 -22.13
N ASP A 237 0.45 14.93 -22.73
CA ASP A 237 0.35 15.34 -24.14
C ASP A 237 0.65 14.21 -25.16
N LYS A 238 0.49 12.94 -24.77
CA LYS A 238 0.63 11.77 -25.65
C LYS A 238 -0.74 11.24 -26.07
N MET A 239 -1.54 12.11 -26.67
CA MET A 239 -2.95 11.86 -26.94
C MET A 239 -3.18 10.65 -27.88
N GLU A 240 -2.37 10.49 -28.92
CA GLU A 240 -2.47 9.35 -29.84
C GLU A 240 -2.22 8.01 -29.12
N GLU A 241 -1.20 7.94 -28.27
CA GLU A 241 -0.87 6.75 -27.48
C GLU A 241 -1.99 6.44 -26.46
N ALA A 242 -2.51 7.48 -25.80
CA ALA A 242 -3.64 7.36 -24.88
C ALA A 242 -4.87 6.76 -25.57
N ASN A 243 -5.25 7.32 -26.73
CA ASN A 243 -6.39 6.84 -27.51
C ASN A 243 -6.22 5.39 -27.96
N GLN A 244 -5.04 5.02 -28.46
CA GLN A 244 -4.75 3.63 -28.84
C GLN A 244 -4.87 2.67 -27.66
N LEU A 245 -4.42 3.09 -26.46
CA LEU A 245 -4.55 2.27 -25.26
C LEU A 245 -6.02 2.11 -24.85
N PHE A 246 -6.83 3.17 -24.90
CA PHE A 246 -8.28 3.06 -24.67
C PHE A 246 -8.96 2.12 -25.68
N GLU A 247 -8.62 2.20 -26.96
CA GLU A 247 -9.13 1.29 -27.99
C GLU A 247 -8.76 -0.17 -27.69
N GLN A 248 -7.57 -0.43 -27.16
CA GLN A 248 -7.17 -1.77 -26.73
C GLN A 248 -7.96 -2.23 -25.52
N LEU A 249 -8.12 -1.38 -24.50
CA LEU A 249 -8.81 -1.71 -23.25
C LEU A 249 -10.26 -2.12 -23.46
N VAL A 250 -11.01 -1.44 -24.34
CA VAL A 250 -12.42 -1.79 -24.62
C VAL A 250 -12.57 -3.16 -25.30
N LEU A 251 -11.52 -3.67 -25.94
CA LEU A 251 -11.48 -4.98 -26.59
C LEU A 251 -11.12 -6.13 -25.63
N GLU A 252 -10.59 -5.81 -24.45
CA GLU A 252 -10.24 -6.82 -23.44
C GLU A 252 -11.49 -7.48 -22.82
N ASP A 253 -11.29 -8.62 -22.16
CA ASP A 253 -12.38 -9.41 -21.58
C ASP A 253 -12.81 -8.86 -20.21
N TYR A 254 -13.50 -7.72 -20.26
CA TYR A 254 -14.14 -7.08 -19.10
C TYR A 254 -15.66 -7.24 -19.15
N GLU A 255 -16.29 -7.18 -17.98
CA GLU A 255 -17.75 -7.11 -17.87
C GLU A 255 -18.27 -5.89 -18.63
N ILE A 256 -19.50 -5.99 -19.16
CA ILE A 256 -20.09 -4.93 -19.99
C ILE A 256 -20.15 -3.61 -19.22
N PHE A 257 -20.54 -3.67 -17.95
CA PHE A 257 -20.60 -2.49 -17.06
C PHE A 257 -19.24 -1.78 -16.96
N ASP A 258 -18.16 -2.54 -16.85
CA ASP A 258 -16.80 -2.00 -16.75
C ASP A 258 -16.40 -1.31 -18.08
N LYS A 259 -16.74 -1.91 -19.22
CA LYS A 259 -16.48 -1.31 -20.55
C LYS A 259 -17.20 0.03 -20.77
N VAL A 260 -18.40 0.19 -20.20
CA VAL A 260 -19.12 1.47 -20.22
C VAL A 260 -18.29 2.56 -19.52
N TRP A 261 -17.70 2.24 -18.37
CA TRP A 261 -16.85 3.18 -17.62
C TRP A 261 -15.55 3.54 -18.35
N ILE A 262 -14.99 2.64 -19.15
CA ILE A 262 -13.84 2.97 -20.02
C ILE A 262 -14.21 4.11 -20.98
N TYR A 263 -15.36 4.01 -21.65
CA TYR A 263 -15.82 5.05 -22.57
C TYR A 263 -16.21 6.35 -21.86
N ILE A 264 -16.82 6.28 -20.67
CA ILE A 264 -17.12 7.47 -19.85
C ILE A 264 -15.81 8.21 -19.53
N ARG A 265 -14.85 7.51 -18.91
CA ARG A 265 -13.58 8.12 -18.51
C ARG A 265 -12.78 8.64 -19.72
N TRP A 266 -12.84 7.93 -20.84
CA TRP A 266 -12.22 8.40 -22.08
C TRP A 266 -12.88 9.67 -22.63
N GLY A 267 -14.22 9.73 -22.60
CA GLY A 267 -14.99 10.91 -23.00
C GLY A 267 -14.69 12.13 -22.12
N ASP A 268 -14.58 11.91 -20.80
CA ASP A 268 -14.30 12.96 -19.82
C ASP A 268 -13.02 13.75 -20.15
N LEU A 269 -12.00 13.11 -20.71
CA LEU A 269 -10.74 13.76 -21.11
C LEU A 269 -10.91 14.89 -22.13
N TYR A 270 -12.00 14.87 -22.91
CA TYR A 270 -12.30 15.87 -23.94
C TYR A 270 -13.28 16.96 -23.47
N THR A 271 -13.56 17.04 -22.17
CA THR A 271 -14.55 17.95 -21.58
C THR A 271 -13.91 19.18 -20.95
N LYS A 272 -14.68 20.26 -20.77
CA LYS A 272 -14.16 21.50 -20.15
C LYS A 272 -13.84 21.32 -18.68
N TRP A 273 -14.62 20.53 -17.95
CA TRP A 273 -14.39 20.28 -16.52
C TRP A 273 -13.12 19.48 -16.27
N PHE A 274 -12.68 18.68 -17.24
CA PHE A 274 -11.39 18.02 -17.18
C PHE A 274 -10.24 18.98 -17.52
N GLY A 275 -10.41 19.81 -18.56
CA GLY A 275 -9.47 20.87 -18.87
C GLY A 275 -9.65 21.45 -20.26
N ASN A 276 -9.13 22.66 -20.48
CA ASN A 276 -9.32 23.36 -21.76
C ASN A 276 -8.32 22.96 -22.86
N ASN A 277 -7.24 22.25 -22.53
CA ASN A 277 -6.15 21.98 -23.48
C ASN A 277 -6.59 21.11 -24.66
N TYR A 278 -7.52 20.19 -24.42
CA TYR A 278 -7.98 19.18 -25.39
C TYR A 278 -9.50 19.12 -25.51
N PHE A 279 -10.18 20.20 -25.16
CA PHE A 279 -11.64 20.25 -25.22
C PHE A 279 -12.16 19.98 -26.64
N ASP A 280 -12.94 18.92 -26.79
CA ASP A 280 -13.58 18.49 -28.04
C ASP A 280 -14.96 17.89 -27.72
N HIS A 281 -15.98 18.74 -27.83
CA HIS A 281 -17.37 18.39 -27.50
C HIS A 281 -17.91 17.24 -28.35
N GLU A 282 -17.65 17.26 -29.65
CA GLU A 282 -18.14 16.21 -30.56
C GLU A 282 -17.48 14.86 -30.25
N ARG A 283 -16.19 14.88 -29.91
CA ARG A 283 -15.47 13.67 -29.51
C ARG A 283 -15.93 13.11 -28.19
N ALA A 284 -16.10 13.95 -27.16
CA ALA A 284 -16.66 13.53 -25.88
C ALA A 284 -18.04 12.89 -26.07
N ARG A 285 -18.92 13.55 -26.84
CA ARG A 285 -20.25 13.03 -27.17
C ARG A 285 -20.19 11.67 -27.88
N THR A 286 -19.33 11.53 -28.88
CA THR A 286 -19.18 10.27 -29.64
C THR A 286 -18.76 9.12 -28.71
N LEU A 287 -17.89 9.38 -27.73
CA LEU A 287 -17.46 8.37 -26.76
C LEU A 287 -18.60 8.01 -25.79
N TYR A 288 -19.37 8.98 -25.32
CA TYR A 288 -20.56 8.71 -24.51
C TYR A 288 -21.66 7.96 -25.27
N GLU A 289 -21.84 8.22 -26.57
CA GLU A 289 -22.78 7.48 -27.40
C GLU A 289 -22.35 6.00 -27.54
N LYS A 290 -21.06 5.71 -27.69
CA LYS A 290 -20.54 4.33 -27.63
C LYS A 290 -20.76 3.69 -26.25
N ALA A 291 -20.65 4.46 -25.17
CA ALA A 291 -20.98 3.98 -23.84
C ALA A 291 -22.47 3.60 -23.72
N LEU A 292 -23.38 4.41 -24.29
CA LEU A 292 -24.82 4.13 -24.32
C LEU A 292 -25.18 2.87 -25.10
N GLU A 293 -24.48 2.58 -26.20
CA GLU A 293 -24.71 1.36 -26.99
C GLU A 293 -24.44 0.08 -26.19
N LEU A 294 -23.55 0.15 -25.20
CA LEU A 294 -23.19 -0.97 -24.31
C LEU A 294 -23.99 -0.98 -23.01
N ALA A 295 -24.52 0.16 -22.58
CA ALA A 295 -25.08 0.35 -21.26
C ALA A 295 -26.31 -0.53 -20.99
N ASP A 296 -26.33 -1.14 -19.80
CA ASP A 296 -27.53 -1.71 -19.20
C ASP A 296 -28.38 -0.64 -18.50
N ASP A 297 -29.55 -1.02 -17.97
CA ASP A 297 -30.45 -0.08 -17.31
C ASP A 297 -29.80 0.68 -16.13
N ASN A 298 -28.79 0.09 -15.48
CA ASN A 298 -28.09 0.70 -14.36
C ASN A 298 -27.08 1.76 -14.84
N SER A 299 -26.21 1.39 -15.78
CA SER A 299 -25.13 2.25 -16.29
C SER A 299 -25.61 3.33 -17.26
N LYS A 300 -26.77 3.13 -17.90
CA LYS A 300 -27.35 4.10 -18.83
C LYS A 300 -27.55 5.47 -18.20
N ARG A 301 -27.99 5.51 -16.94
CA ARG A 301 -28.22 6.76 -16.21
C ARG A 301 -26.94 7.57 -16.03
N ASP A 302 -25.81 6.91 -15.77
CA ASP A 302 -24.52 7.58 -15.59
C ASP A 302 -24.05 8.21 -16.91
N VAL A 303 -24.22 7.49 -18.03
CA VAL A 303 -23.86 8.01 -19.35
C VAL A 303 -24.77 9.18 -19.77
N GLU A 304 -26.08 9.06 -19.57
CA GLU A 304 -27.04 10.14 -19.87
C GLU A 304 -26.74 11.40 -19.05
N MET A 305 -26.29 11.25 -17.81
CA MET A 305 -25.85 12.37 -16.97
C MET A 305 -24.64 13.07 -17.58
N ARG A 306 -23.62 12.32 -18.02
CA ARG A 306 -22.43 12.90 -18.66
C ARG A 306 -22.74 13.64 -19.96
N ILE A 307 -23.64 13.10 -20.78
CA ILE A 307 -24.10 13.78 -22.01
C ILE A 307 -24.83 15.08 -21.65
N LYS A 308 -25.69 15.04 -20.64
CA LYS A 308 -26.41 16.23 -20.18
C LYS A 308 -25.44 17.31 -19.68
N ASP A 309 -24.48 16.95 -18.83
CA ASP A 309 -23.48 17.89 -18.29
C ASP A 309 -22.65 18.51 -19.44
N LEU A 310 -22.30 17.71 -20.45
CA LEU A 310 -21.63 18.14 -21.67
C LEU A 310 -22.47 19.13 -22.50
N GLU A 311 -23.79 18.93 -22.62
CA GLU A 311 -24.70 19.82 -23.34
C GLU A 311 -24.97 21.13 -22.59
N GLU A 312 -25.02 21.08 -21.26
CA GLU A 312 -25.19 22.24 -20.40
C GLU A 312 -23.90 23.08 -20.26
N GLY A 313 -22.77 22.53 -20.70
CA GLY A 313 -21.47 23.20 -20.66
C GLY A 313 -20.95 23.43 -19.24
N GLN A 314 -21.36 22.56 -18.31
CA GLN A 314 -20.87 22.55 -16.93
C GLN A 314 -19.39 22.18 -16.85
#